data_AF-A0A2H1FIX2-F1
#
_entry.id   AF-A0A2H1FIX2-F1
#
_cell.length_a   1.000
_cell.length_b   1.000
_cell.length_c   1.000
_cell.angle_alpha   90.00
_cell.angle_beta   90.00
_cell.angle_gamma   90.00
#
_symmetry.space_group_name_H-M   'P 1'
#
loop_
_entity.id
_entity.type
_entity.pdbx_description
1 polymer ?
#
loop_
_entity_poly.entity_id
_entity_poly.type
_entity_poly.pdbx_seq_one_letter_code
_entity_poly.pdbx_strand_id
1 'polypeptide(L)'
;MATNTTIDIIGHATLRFASGTEILFEYAFKNPALLFLACTVEQSLAAVARKNAPPNNRQLAITGDAIARAVLSTKWIEGGGSTLQWESIHGRGIATNRYLAHMAEIKGVMENLAMLNGCSAAGIPINHTIKATMVEAIFGAVWLDSKDLGVVEEVMRLLGVFWPVDAEVERMLLVFLGELRQLGVLGGV
;
A
#
# COMPACT_ATOMS: atom_id res chain seq x y z
N MET A 1 13.59 -1.70 12.03
CA MET A 1 12.34 -1.73 11.25
C MET A 1 11.62 -3.03 11.56
N ALA A 2 10.32 -2.99 11.85
CA ALA A 2 9.53 -4.19 12.12
C ALA A 2 9.37 -5.01 10.83
N THR A 3 10.36 -5.84 10.53
CA THR A 3 10.42 -6.73 9.37
C THR A 3 9.38 -7.84 9.43
N ASN A 4 8.75 -8.06 10.59
CA ASN A 4 7.83 -9.17 10.82
C ASN A 4 6.36 -8.74 10.93
N THR A 5 6.02 -7.49 10.59
CA THR A 5 4.60 -7.10 10.53
C THR A 5 3.96 -7.68 9.29
N THR A 6 2.86 -8.42 9.44
CA THR A 6 2.01 -8.92 8.36
C THR A 6 0.61 -8.31 8.45
N ILE A 7 -0.16 -8.40 7.37
CA ILE A 7 -1.54 -7.97 7.29
C ILE A 7 -2.47 -9.13 6.92
N ASP A 8 -3.54 -9.28 7.69
CA ASP A 8 -4.64 -10.20 7.42
C ASP A 8 -5.92 -9.42 7.12
N ILE A 9 -6.66 -9.85 6.10
CA ILE A 9 -7.98 -9.33 5.75
C ILE A 9 -9.03 -10.31 6.25
N ILE A 10 -9.76 -9.91 7.28
CA ILE A 10 -10.72 -10.78 7.97
C ILE A 10 -12.13 -10.41 7.52
N GLY A 11 -12.83 -11.39 6.94
CA GLY A 11 -14.24 -11.27 6.54
C GLY A 11 -14.52 -10.12 5.58
N HIS A 12 -13.50 -9.63 4.86
CA HIS A 12 -13.56 -8.43 3.99
C HIS A 12 -14.00 -7.16 4.72
N ALA A 13 -13.87 -7.12 6.05
CA ALA A 13 -14.32 -6.01 6.88
C ALA A 13 -13.23 -5.49 7.82
N THR A 14 -12.13 -6.20 7.99
CA THR A 14 -11.10 -5.82 8.96
C THR A 14 -9.71 -6.01 8.39
N LEU A 15 -8.86 -4.98 8.56
CA LEU A 15 -7.42 -5.13 8.44
C LEU A 15 -6.86 -5.44 9.82
N ARG A 16 -6.14 -6.54 9.96
CA ARG A 16 -5.39 -6.87 11.17
C ARG A 16 -3.92 -6.85 10.83
N PHE A 17 -3.15 -6.06 11.57
CA PHE A 17 -1.70 -6.06 11.49
C PHE A 17 -1.13 -6.76 12.72
N ALA A 18 -0.24 -7.72 12.50
CA ALA A 18 0.35 -8.51 13.56
C ALA A 18 1.86 -8.67 13.37
N SER A 19 2.58 -8.91 14.46
CA SER A 19 3.96 -9.41 14.41
C SER A 19 4.05 -10.75 15.13
N GLY A 20 4.16 -11.83 14.36
CA GLY A 20 4.03 -13.18 14.90
C GLY A 20 2.62 -13.40 15.48
N THR A 21 2.51 -13.52 16.80
CA THR A 21 1.22 -13.70 17.50
C THR A 21 0.67 -12.41 18.12
N GLU A 22 1.45 -11.33 18.13
CA GLU A 22 1.05 -10.05 18.72
C GLU A 22 0.27 -9.21 17.71
N ILE A 23 -0.95 -8.80 18.07
CA ILE A 23 -1.74 -7.86 17.28
C ILE A 23 -1.24 -6.45 17.56
N LEU A 24 -0.78 -5.75 16.52
CA LEU A 24 -0.28 -4.38 16.61
C LEU A 24 -1.41 -3.37 16.38
N PHE A 25 -2.29 -3.66 15.43
CA PHE A 25 -3.35 -2.74 15.03
C PHE A 25 -4.49 -3.50 14.34
N GLU A 26 -5.73 -3.09 14.61
CA GLU A 26 -6.90 -3.55 13.88
C GLU A 26 -7.73 -2.37 13.41
N TYR A 27 -8.15 -2.42 12.15
CA TYR A 27 -9.09 -1.47 11.59
C TYR A 27 -10.32 -2.20 11.07
N ALA A 28 -11.42 -2.06 11.78
CA ALA A 28 -12.73 -2.56 11.35
C ALA A 28 -13.46 -1.48 10.55
N PHE A 29 -13.75 -1.80 9.29
CA PHE A 29 -14.48 -0.92 8.38
C PHE A 29 -15.94 -0.76 8.82
N LYS A 30 -16.42 0.47 8.85
CA LYS A 30 -17.86 0.77 9.00
C LYS A 30 -18.63 0.35 7.75
N ASN A 31 -18.01 0.54 6.59
CA ASN A 31 -18.49 0.10 5.29
C ASN A 31 -17.55 -0.97 4.70
N PRO A 32 -17.81 -2.27 4.93
CA PRO A 32 -16.94 -3.36 4.44
C PRO A 32 -16.88 -3.43 2.91
N ALA A 33 -17.84 -2.83 2.19
CA ALA A 33 -17.80 -2.78 0.74
C ALA A 33 -16.58 -2.00 0.21
N LEU A 34 -16.01 -1.08 1.00
CA LEU A 34 -14.80 -0.35 0.63
C LEU A 34 -13.57 -1.25 0.62
N LEU A 35 -13.41 -2.12 1.62
CA LEU A 35 -12.31 -3.09 1.66
C LEU A 35 -12.48 -4.16 0.57
N PHE A 36 -13.72 -4.65 0.37
CA PHE A 36 -14.04 -5.54 -0.74
C PHE A 36 -13.66 -4.92 -2.10
N LEU A 37 -14.03 -3.65 -2.34
CA LEU A 37 -13.71 -2.94 -3.57
C LEU A 37 -12.20 -2.70 -3.72
N ALA A 38 -11.48 -2.39 -2.64
CA ALA A 38 -10.02 -2.21 -2.67
C ALA A 38 -9.28 -3.48 -3.15
N CYS A 39 -9.82 -4.65 -2.80
CA CYS A 39 -9.32 -5.96 -3.24
C CYS A 39 -9.84 -6.41 -4.62
N THR A 40 -10.77 -5.65 -5.24
CA THR A 40 -11.38 -6.00 -6.54
C THR A 40 -10.58 -5.36 -7.70
N VAL A 41 -9.71 -6.13 -8.33
CA VAL A 41 -8.84 -5.61 -9.41
C VAL A 41 -9.54 -5.62 -10.78
N GLU A 42 -9.18 -4.66 -11.63
CA GLU A 42 -9.75 -4.43 -12.96
C GLU A 42 -9.75 -5.66 -13.89
N GLN A 43 -8.76 -6.53 -13.74
CA GLN A 43 -8.58 -7.72 -14.59
C GLN A 43 -9.45 -8.91 -14.19
N SER A 44 -10.26 -8.78 -13.12
CA SER A 44 -11.02 -9.92 -12.59
C SER A 44 -12.27 -10.31 -13.37
N LEU A 45 -12.83 -9.52 -14.28
CA LEU A 45 -14.04 -9.94 -14.99
C LEU A 45 -14.15 -9.25 -16.36
N ALA A 46 -13.80 -9.95 -17.44
CA ALA A 46 -14.23 -9.62 -18.82
C ALA A 46 -14.16 -8.13 -19.24
N ALA A 47 -13.21 -7.36 -18.66
CA ALA A 47 -13.20 -5.90 -18.73
C ALA A 47 -12.62 -5.34 -20.04
N VAL A 48 -11.95 -6.18 -20.83
CA VAL A 48 -11.34 -5.77 -22.11
C VAL A 48 -12.40 -5.53 -23.20
N ALA A 49 -13.69 -5.86 -22.98
CA ALA A 49 -14.68 -5.87 -24.07
C ALA A 49 -16.06 -5.22 -23.79
N ARG A 50 -16.35 -4.56 -22.66
CA ARG A 50 -17.72 -4.06 -22.39
C ARG A 50 -17.78 -2.65 -21.79
N LYS A 51 -18.69 -1.83 -22.34
CA LYS A 51 -19.09 -0.48 -21.88
C LYS A 51 -19.55 -0.40 -20.41
N ASN A 52 -19.72 -1.53 -19.72
CA ASN A 52 -20.23 -1.65 -18.34
C ASN A 52 -19.28 -2.50 -17.48
N ALA A 53 -17.98 -2.18 -17.47
CA ALA A 53 -17.04 -2.87 -16.57
C ALA A 53 -17.49 -2.65 -15.11
N PRO A 54 -17.51 -3.71 -14.27
CA PRO A 54 -17.83 -3.56 -12.86
C PRO A 54 -16.84 -2.60 -12.19
N PRO A 55 -17.25 -1.89 -11.11
CA PRO A 55 -16.35 -1.03 -10.35
C PRO A 55 -15.10 -1.82 -9.91
N ASN A 56 -13.94 -1.20 -10.07
CA ASN A 56 -12.67 -1.77 -9.66
C ASN A 56 -11.98 -0.84 -8.65
N ASN A 57 -10.89 -1.32 -8.07
CA ASN A 57 -10.15 -0.62 -7.04
C ASN A 57 -9.46 0.68 -7.51
N ARG A 58 -9.47 1.01 -8.81
CA ARG A 58 -8.69 2.13 -9.36
C ARG A 58 -9.12 3.49 -8.83
N GLN A 59 -10.43 3.70 -8.62
CA GLN A 59 -10.91 4.96 -8.04
C GLN A 59 -10.45 5.14 -6.59
N LEU A 60 -10.42 4.04 -5.83
CA LEU A 60 -9.87 4.03 -4.48
C LEU A 60 -8.36 4.26 -4.51
N ALA A 61 -7.64 3.64 -5.44
CA ALA A 61 -6.19 3.81 -5.60
C ALA A 61 -5.81 5.26 -5.90
N ILE A 62 -6.48 5.92 -6.84
CA ILE A 62 -6.25 7.35 -7.13
C ILE A 62 -6.44 8.21 -5.88
N THR A 63 -7.49 7.92 -5.10
CA THR A 63 -7.74 8.63 -3.84
C THR A 63 -6.64 8.34 -2.82
N GLY A 64 -6.24 7.08 -2.68
CA GLY A 64 -5.24 6.64 -1.72
C GLY A 64 -3.84 7.14 -2.03
N ASP A 65 -3.42 7.19 -3.29
CA ASP A 65 -2.15 7.80 -3.71
C ASP A 65 -2.11 9.29 -3.33
N ALA A 66 -3.18 10.03 -3.61
CA ALA A 66 -3.28 11.43 -3.23
C ALA A 66 -3.20 11.64 -1.71
N ILE A 67 -3.88 10.80 -0.92
CA ILE A 67 -3.84 10.86 0.55
C ILE A 67 -2.46 10.46 1.08
N ALA A 68 -1.86 9.39 0.56
CA ALA A 68 -0.53 8.95 0.96
C ALA A 68 0.50 10.05 0.71
N ARG A 69 0.44 10.69 -0.46
CA ARG A 69 1.30 11.84 -0.77
C ARG A 69 1.09 12.99 0.21
N ALA A 70 -0.15 13.32 0.55
CA ALA A 70 -0.46 14.39 1.50
C ALA A 70 0.08 14.09 2.91
N VAL A 71 -0.08 12.86 3.41
CA VAL A 71 0.48 12.39 4.69
C VAL A 71 1.99 12.52 4.67
N LEU A 72 2.66 11.95 3.66
CA LEU A 72 4.12 11.96 3.56
C LEU A 72 4.67 13.39 3.41
N SER A 73 4.04 14.24 2.59
CA SER A 73 4.51 15.61 2.38
C SER A 73 4.37 16.47 3.64
N THR A 74 3.33 16.22 4.43
CA THR A 74 3.12 16.94 5.71
C THR A 74 4.27 16.61 6.66
N LYS A 75 4.59 15.31 6.86
CA LYS A 75 5.71 14.88 7.72
C LYS A 75 7.06 15.36 7.21
N TRP A 76 7.26 15.37 5.89
CA TRP A 76 8.48 15.90 5.28
C TRP A 76 8.70 17.37 5.60
N ILE A 77 7.66 18.20 5.46
CA ILE A 77 7.71 19.64 5.76
C ILE A 77 7.91 19.87 7.25
N GLU A 78 7.15 19.19 8.10
CA GLU A 78 7.24 19.31 9.56
C GLU A 78 8.62 18.87 10.10
N GLY A 79 9.23 17.86 9.49
CA GLY A 79 10.57 17.40 9.81
C GLY A 79 11.71 18.26 9.24
N GLY A 80 11.38 19.32 8.47
CA GLY A 80 12.38 20.21 7.88
C GLY A 80 13.25 19.56 6.79
N GLY A 81 12.74 18.53 6.12
CA GLY A 81 13.49 17.83 5.09
C GLY A 81 13.73 18.68 3.84
N SER A 82 14.83 18.43 3.14
CA SER A 82 15.15 19.07 1.86
C SER A 82 14.38 18.43 0.69
N THR A 83 14.27 19.16 -0.42
CA THR A 83 13.68 18.63 -1.67
C THR A 83 14.46 17.43 -2.22
N LEU A 84 15.80 17.42 -2.04
CA LEU A 84 16.64 16.28 -2.43
C LEU A 84 16.28 15.02 -1.64
N GLN A 85 16.02 15.16 -0.33
CA GLN A 85 15.54 14.05 0.49
C GLN A 85 14.16 13.57 0.03
N TRP A 86 13.23 14.48 -0.28
CA TRP A 86 11.92 14.13 -0.82
C TRP A 86 12.04 13.31 -2.11
N GLU A 87 12.82 13.78 -3.07
CA GLU A 87 13.02 13.06 -4.33
C GLU A 87 13.67 11.68 -4.12
N SER A 88 14.63 11.57 -3.19
CA SER A 88 15.34 10.32 -2.92
C SER A 88 14.48 9.28 -2.19
N ILE A 89 13.81 9.71 -1.12
CA ILE A 89 13.01 8.84 -0.24
C ILE A 89 11.64 8.59 -0.83
N HIS A 90 10.90 9.65 -1.17
CA HIS A 90 9.55 9.53 -1.73
C HIS A 90 9.61 9.19 -3.22
N GLY A 91 10.16 10.09 -4.04
CA GLY A 91 10.07 10.01 -5.51
C GLY A 91 10.74 8.77 -6.13
N ARG A 92 11.90 8.35 -5.59
CA ARG A 92 12.68 7.20 -6.06
C ARG A 92 12.71 6.04 -5.05
N GLY A 93 11.76 6.03 -4.11
CA GLY A 93 11.70 5.03 -3.05
C GLY A 93 10.26 4.66 -2.71
N ILE A 94 9.79 5.11 -1.56
CA ILE A 94 8.60 4.60 -0.87
C ILE A 94 7.27 4.83 -1.61
N ALA A 95 7.22 5.79 -2.55
CA ALA A 95 6.02 6.09 -3.33
C ALA A 95 6.02 5.45 -4.73
N THR A 96 7.02 4.63 -5.05
CA THR A 96 7.08 3.99 -6.38
C THR A 96 6.24 2.72 -6.42
N ASN A 97 5.60 2.43 -7.56
CA ASN A 97 4.82 1.19 -7.73
C ASN A 97 5.65 -0.07 -7.42
N ARG A 98 6.95 -0.05 -7.75
CA ARG A 98 7.82 -1.18 -7.46
C ARG A 98 8.03 -1.39 -5.96
N TYR A 99 8.20 -0.30 -5.20
CA TYR A 99 8.27 -0.37 -3.75
C TYR A 99 6.95 -0.87 -3.16
N LEU A 100 5.82 -0.26 -3.52
CA LEU A 100 4.51 -0.64 -3.00
C LEU A 100 4.18 -2.10 -3.31
N ALA A 101 4.53 -2.58 -4.52
CA ALA A 101 4.38 -3.97 -4.90
C ALA A 101 5.22 -4.92 -4.04
N HIS A 102 6.49 -4.57 -3.80
CA HIS A 102 7.37 -5.36 -2.95
C HIS A 102 6.87 -5.40 -1.51
N MET A 103 6.43 -4.26 -0.98
CA MET A 103 5.84 -4.20 0.36
C MET A 103 4.56 -5.04 0.44
N ALA A 104 3.70 -4.99 -0.58
CA ALA A 104 2.50 -5.81 -0.63
C ALA A 104 2.81 -7.32 -0.54
N GLU A 105 3.88 -7.77 -1.20
CA GLU A 105 4.35 -9.15 -1.15
C GLU A 105 4.86 -9.53 0.24
N ILE A 106 5.84 -8.80 0.76
CA ILE A 106 6.49 -9.19 2.03
C ILE A 106 5.61 -8.99 3.26
N LYS A 107 4.56 -8.16 3.15
CA LYS A 107 3.59 -7.91 4.23
C LYS A 107 2.40 -8.87 4.20
N GLY A 108 2.28 -9.74 3.18
CA GLY A 108 1.16 -10.69 3.09
C GLY A 108 -0.14 -10.08 2.55
N VAL A 109 -0.12 -8.86 1.99
CA VAL A 109 -1.30 -8.30 1.30
C VAL A 109 -1.74 -9.25 0.17
N MET A 110 -0.76 -9.90 -0.46
CA MET A 110 -0.97 -10.86 -1.55
C MET A 110 -1.44 -12.26 -1.07
N GLU A 111 -1.53 -12.54 0.23
CA GLU A 111 -2.05 -13.83 0.71
C GLU A 111 -3.58 -13.77 0.88
N ASN A 112 -4.11 -12.55 1.02
CA ASN A 112 -5.54 -12.26 1.07
C ASN A 112 -6.17 -12.23 -0.35
N LEU A 113 -5.46 -12.74 -1.36
CA LEU A 113 -5.85 -12.80 -2.78
C LEU A 113 -6.91 -13.84 -3.12
N ALA A 114 -7.50 -14.56 -2.16
CA ALA A 114 -8.67 -15.41 -2.42
C ALA A 114 -9.85 -14.60 -3.03
N MET A 115 -9.77 -13.26 -3.01
CA MET A 115 -10.70 -12.33 -3.65
C MET A 115 -10.39 -12.00 -5.12
N LEU A 116 -9.26 -12.45 -5.67
CA LEU A 116 -8.92 -12.41 -7.11
C LEU A 116 -9.54 -13.57 -7.89
N ASN A 117 -10.75 -14.01 -7.53
CA ASN A 117 -11.45 -15.11 -8.21
C ASN A 117 -11.59 -14.93 -9.74
N GLY A 118 -11.28 -13.73 -10.25
CA GLY A 118 -11.17 -13.45 -11.67
C GLY A 118 -9.78 -13.57 -12.31
N CYS A 119 -8.70 -13.16 -11.64
CA CYS A 119 -7.38 -13.04 -12.31
C CYS A 119 -6.64 -14.37 -12.40
N SER A 120 -6.61 -15.14 -11.31
CA SER A 120 -5.98 -16.47 -11.30
C SER A 120 -6.79 -17.46 -12.16
N ALA A 121 -8.12 -17.36 -12.13
CA ALA A 121 -9.01 -18.14 -12.99
C ALA A 121 -8.88 -17.76 -14.48
N ALA A 122 -8.47 -16.52 -14.79
CA ALA A 122 -8.22 -16.03 -16.15
C ALA A 122 -6.74 -16.17 -16.60
N GLY A 123 -5.86 -16.73 -15.77
CA GLY A 123 -4.44 -16.92 -16.10
C GLY A 123 -3.65 -15.60 -16.25
N ILE A 124 -4.10 -14.52 -15.64
CA ILE A 124 -3.48 -13.19 -15.81
C ILE A 124 -2.35 -13.00 -14.78
N PRO A 125 -1.11 -12.69 -15.22
CA PRO A 125 0.00 -12.46 -14.30
C PRO A 125 -0.23 -11.26 -13.39
N ILE A 126 -0.11 -11.46 -12.08
CA ILE A 126 -0.19 -10.38 -11.10
C ILE A 126 1.12 -9.58 -11.13
N ASN A 127 1.16 -8.54 -11.95
CA ASN A 127 2.33 -7.66 -12.08
C ASN A 127 2.41 -6.62 -10.94
N HIS A 128 3.54 -5.93 -10.84
CA HIS A 128 3.79 -4.91 -9.80
C HIS A 128 2.77 -3.77 -9.80
N THR A 129 2.19 -3.42 -10.96
CA THR A 129 1.17 -2.35 -11.02
C THR A 129 -0.08 -2.78 -10.25
N ILE A 130 -0.55 -4.02 -10.43
CA ILE A 130 -1.74 -4.51 -9.71
C ILE A 130 -1.51 -4.50 -8.20
N LYS A 131 -0.32 -4.92 -7.76
CA LYS A 131 0.04 -4.98 -6.33
C LYS A 131 0.09 -3.58 -5.71
N ALA A 132 0.74 -2.63 -6.40
CA ALA A 132 0.80 -1.23 -5.97
C ALA A 132 -0.59 -0.58 -5.89
N THR A 133 -1.39 -0.72 -6.96
CA THR A 133 -2.76 -0.19 -7.00
C THR A 133 -3.61 -0.71 -5.86
N MET A 134 -3.41 -1.97 -5.43
CA MET A 134 -4.15 -2.53 -4.30
C MET A 134 -3.74 -1.89 -2.96
N VAL A 135 -2.45 -1.64 -2.74
CA VAL A 135 -1.96 -0.92 -1.55
C VAL A 135 -2.54 0.49 -1.51
N GLU A 136 -2.48 1.23 -2.62
CA GLU A 136 -3.10 2.55 -2.74
C GLU A 136 -4.61 2.47 -2.50
N ALA A 137 -5.30 1.47 -3.05
CA ALA A 137 -6.73 1.31 -2.85
C ALA A 137 -7.10 1.03 -1.39
N ILE A 138 -6.26 0.30 -0.64
CA ILE A 138 -6.44 0.12 0.81
C ILE A 138 -6.35 1.48 1.51
N PHE A 139 -5.37 2.33 1.18
CA PHE A 139 -5.28 3.68 1.74
C PHE A 139 -6.52 4.51 1.43
N GLY A 140 -7.00 4.46 0.19
CA GLY A 140 -8.22 5.15 -0.23
C GLY A 140 -9.48 4.64 0.47
N ALA A 141 -9.60 3.33 0.66
CA ALA A 141 -10.70 2.71 1.38
C ALA A 141 -10.72 3.13 2.85
N VAL A 142 -9.58 3.04 3.54
CA VAL A 142 -9.45 3.47 4.94
C VAL A 142 -9.80 4.94 5.08
N TRP A 143 -9.27 5.81 4.21
CA TRP A 143 -9.60 7.23 4.21
C TRP A 143 -11.10 7.49 4.04
N LEU A 144 -11.75 6.84 3.07
CA LEU A 144 -13.17 7.07 2.80
C LEU A 144 -14.05 6.60 3.95
N ASP A 145 -13.65 5.55 4.66
CA ASP A 145 -14.38 4.98 5.79
C ASP A 145 -14.16 5.72 7.11
N SER A 146 -12.90 6.10 7.40
CA SER A 146 -12.52 6.74 8.66
C SER A 146 -12.69 8.26 8.63
N LYS A 147 -12.39 8.91 7.49
CA LYS A 147 -12.16 10.35 7.37
C LYS A 147 -11.09 10.89 8.34
N ASP A 148 -10.15 10.02 8.71
CA ASP A 148 -9.10 10.28 9.68
C ASP A 148 -7.73 9.96 9.07
N LEU A 149 -6.89 11.00 8.93
CA LEU A 149 -5.54 10.86 8.40
C LEU A 149 -4.60 10.09 9.33
N GLY A 150 -4.83 10.11 10.64
CA GLY A 150 -4.01 9.35 11.60
C GLY A 150 -4.20 7.84 11.45
N VAL A 151 -5.43 7.41 11.16
CA VAL A 151 -5.71 5.99 10.85
C VAL A 151 -5.04 5.57 9.55
N VAL A 152 -5.09 6.44 8.52
CA VAL A 152 -4.42 6.15 7.24
C VAL A 152 -2.91 6.12 7.42
N GLU A 153 -2.33 7.07 8.17
CA GLU A 153 -0.91 7.11 8.50
C GLU A 153 -0.45 5.82 9.20
N GLU A 154 -1.23 5.31 10.15
CA GLU A 154 -0.88 4.07 10.86
C GLU A 154 -0.89 2.85 9.94
N VAL A 155 -1.90 2.74 9.07
CA VAL A 155 -1.98 1.69 8.03
C VAL A 155 -0.79 1.79 7.06
N MET A 156 -0.47 3.00 6.59
CA MET A 156 0.69 3.24 5.73
C MET A 156 1.98 2.82 6.42
N ARG A 157 2.19 3.22 7.68
CA ARG A 157 3.38 2.91 8.47
C ARG A 157 3.56 1.40 8.67
N LEU A 158 2.50 0.66 8.97
CA LEU A 158 2.54 -0.79 9.16
C LEU A 158 2.80 -1.54 7.84
N LEU A 159 2.37 -0.98 6.71
CA LEU A 159 2.76 -1.42 5.36
C LEU A 159 4.16 -0.93 4.95
N GLY A 160 4.85 -0.17 5.80
CA GLY A 160 6.21 0.33 5.58
C GLY A 160 6.31 1.60 4.72
N VAL A 161 5.18 2.24 4.42
CA VAL A 161 5.14 3.53 3.71
C VAL A 161 5.08 4.64 4.75
N PHE A 162 6.22 5.25 5.07
CA PHE A 162 6.27 6.34 6.05
C PHE A 162 7.43 7.30 5.76
N TRP A 163 7.28 8.54 6.22
CA TRP A 163 8.40 9.48 6.26
C TRP A 163 9.22 9.26 7.54
N PRO A 164 10.56 9.19 7.47
CA PRO A 164 11.39 8.99 8.67
C PRO A 164 11.25 10.17 9.64
N VAL A 165 11.08 9.87 10.93
CA VAL A 165 10.85 10.87 11.98
C VAL A 165 12.13 11.43 12.59
N ASP A 166 13.25 10.75 12.38
CA ASP A 166 14.58 11.15 12.86
C ASP A 166 15.69 10.61 11.94
N ALA A 167 16.92 11.04 12.22
CA ALA A 167 18.11 10.69 11.42
C ALA A 167 18.51 9.21 11.50
N GLU A 168 18.14 8.50 12.57
CA GLU A 168 18.41 7.06 12.69
C GLU A 168 17.48 6.28 11.78
N VAL A 169 16.18 6.56 11.87
CA VAL A 169 15.16 5.95 11.01
C VAL A 169 15.41 6.30 9.53
N GLU A 170 15.81 7.53 9.22
CA GLU A 170 16.19 7.94 7.86
C GLU A 170 17.35 7.10 7.33
N ARG A 171 18.45 6.95 8.11
CA ARG A 171 19.59 6.12 7.68
C ARG A 171 19.18 4.69 7.44
N MET A 172 18.40 4.10 8.33
CA MET A 172 17.92 2.71 8.16
C MET A 172 17.06 2.57 6.91
N LEU A 173 16.17 3.53 6.65
CA LEU A 173 15.34 3.54 5.46
C LEU A 173 16.18 3.67 4.18
N LEU A 174 17.17 4.56 4.17
CA LEU A 174 18.07 4.75 3.03
C LEU A 174 18.91 3.50 2.74
N VAL A 175 19.40 2.81 3.79
CA VAL A 175 20.09 1.51 3.64
C VAL A 175 19.17 0.49 3.00
N PHE A 176 17.95 0.33 3.54
CA PHE A 176 16.96 -0.61 3.00
C PHE A 176 16.58 -0.30 1.55
N LEU A 177 16.31 0.97 1.22
CA LEU A 177 16.05 1.37 -0.16
C LEU A 177 17.27 1.11 -1.07
N GLY A 178 18.49 1.25 -0.55
CA GLY A 178 19.73 0.90 -1.23
C GLY A 178 19.83 -0.60 -1.55
N GLU A 179 19.51 -1.46 -0.59
CA GLU A 179 19.44 -2.92 -0.76
C GLU A 179 18.41 -3.29 -1.83
N LEU A 180 17.21 -2.69 -1.79
CA LEU A 180 16.19 -2.92 -2.81
C LEU A 180 16.63 -2.50 -4.23
N ARG A 181 17.48 -1.48 -4.37
CA ARG A 181 18.09 -1.13 -5.67
C ARG A 181 19.10 -2.16 -6.14
N GLN A 182 19.94 -2.67 -5.23
CA GLN A 182 20.91 -3.73 -5.55
C GLN A 182 20.22 -5.04 -5.97
N LEU A 183 19.07 -5.34 -5.35
CA LEU A 183 18.23 -6.49 -5.71
C LEU A 183 17.41 -6.26 -7.00
N GLY A 184 17.47 -5.08 -7.61
CA GLY A 184 16.71 -4.73 -8.81
C GLY A 184 15.20 -4.53 -8.59
N VAL A 185 14.76 -4.51 -7.33
CA VAL A 185 13.37 -4.20 -6.96
C VAL A 185 13.07 -2.75 -7.31
N LEU A 186 13.92 -1.81 -6.89
CA LEU A 186 13.83 -0.41 -7.29
C LEU A 186 14.64 -0.15 -8.57
N GLY A 187 14.27 0.90 -9.31
CA GLY A 187 15.07 1.38 -10.44
C GLY A 187 16.46 1.85 -9.99
N GLY A 188 17.45 1.75 -10.88
CA GLY A 188 18.78 2.33 -10.66
C GLY A 188 18.70 3.84 -10.45
N VAL A 189 19.73 4.39 -9.78
CA VAL A 189 19.90 5.82 -9.53
C VAL A 189 20.04 6.58 -10.85
#